data_AF-A0A515A1W0-F1
#
_entry.id   AF-A0A515A1W0-F1
#
_cell.length_a   1.000
_cell.length_b   1.000
_cell.length_c   1.000
_cell.angle_alpha   90.00
_cell.angle_beta   90.00
_cell.angle_gamma   90.00
#
_symmetry.space_group_name_H-M   'P 1'
#
loop_
_entity.id
_entity.type
_entity.pdbx_description
1 polymer ?
#
loop_
_entity_poly.entity_id
_entity_poly.type
_entity_poly.pdbx_seq_one_letter_code
_entity_poly.pdbx_strand_id
1 'polypeptide(L)'
;MVFFLTTMDQQGASREFSLMGDLEVACKLFDHIAKKGHILLKASVVDGDRSSDIPLESFYGPASWPVIEALEREWSNILSKPINIRSVCARKLPDMISRRVERHQACIFQLEQAVVLAEQRLQRVSATILREPHRGRMLHQLEGVLNRHQQNLVTERASLSKFLDQATH
;
A
#
# COMPACT_ATOMS: atom_id res chain seq x y z
N MET A 1 13.14 -53.59 5.15
CA MET A 1 12.27 -52.69 4.36
C MET A 1 13.10 -51.91 3.35
N VAL A 2 12.58 -51.74 2.14
CA VAL A 2 13.13 -50.85 1.11
C VAL A 2 12.14 -49.73 0.87
N PHE A 3 12.59 -48.48 0.88
CA PHE A 3 11.74 -47.32 0.62
C PHE A 3 12.09 -46.74 -0.75
N PHE A 4 11.07 -46.37 -1.51
CA PHE A 4 11.17 -45.68 -2.79
C PHE A 4 10.57 -44.30 -2.65
N LEU A 5 11.29 -43.29 -3.14
CA LEU A 5 10.98 -41.88 -2.95
C LEU A 5 11.10 -41.14 -4.26
N THR A 6 10.15 -40.25 -4.52
CA THR A 6 10.23 -39.28 -5.61
C THR A 6 10.21 -37.89 -5.01
N THR A 7 11.24 -37.10 -5.27
CA THR A 7 11.34 -35.70 -4.80
C THR A 7 11.42 -34.74 -5.96
N MET A 8 10.97 -33.51 -5.75
CA MET A 8 11.13 -32.39 -6.68
C MET A 8 11.97 -31.29 -6.03
N ASP A 9 12.95 -30.78 -6.77
CA ASP A 9 13.71 -29.61 -6.33
C ASP A 9 13.01 -28.28 -6.64
N GLN A 10 13.60 -27.17 -6.21
CA GLN A 10 13.04 -25.83 -6.38
C GLN A 10 12.98 -25.41 -7.86
N GLN A 11 13.75 -26.07 -8.72
CA GLN A 11 13.78 -25.87 -10.17
C GLN A 11 12.74 -26.75 -10.89
N GLY A 12 11.98 -27.56 -10.14
CA GLY A 12 10.96 -28.46 -10.68
C GLY A 12 11.52 -29.77 -11.22
N ALA A 13 12.82 -30.06 -11.03
CA ALA A 13 13.40 -31.31 -11.48
C ALA A 13 13.07 -32.43 -10.49
N SER A 14 12.48 -33.51 -11.04
CA SER A 14 12.15 -34.71 -10.27
C SER A 14 13.35 -35.66 -10.17
N ARG A 15 13.53 -36.28 -9.01
CA ARG A 15 14.56 -37.30 -8.75
C ARG A 15 13.98 -38.45 -7.95
N GLU A 16 14.41 -39.65 -8.29
CA GLU A 16 14.00 -40.89 -7.63
C GLU A 16 15.15 -41.45 -6.80
N PHE A 17 14.82 -41.94 -5.60
CA PHE A 17 15.78 -42.53 -4.68
C PHE A 17 15.20 -43.80 -4.06
N SER A 18 16.10 -44.74 -3.76
CA SER A 18 15.78 -45.92 -2.96
C SER A 18 16.73 -46.03 -1.78
N LEU A 19 16.20 -46.37 -0.61
CA LEU A 19 17.00 -46.65 0.58
C LEU A 19 16.56 -47.96 1.24
N MET A 20 17.49 -48.65 1.89
CA MET A 20 17.19 -49.81 2.71
C MET A 20 17.42 -49.45 4.18
N GLY A 21 16.45 -49.78 5.04
CA GLY A 21 16.52 -49.39 6.44
C GLY A 21 15.25 -49.74 7.22
N ASP A 22 15.16 -49.24 8.44
CA ASP A 22 13.94 -49.24 9.23
C ASP A 22 13.13 -47.95 8.96
N LEU A 23 11.92 -47.92 9.53
CA LEU A 23 11.01 -46.79 9.39
C LEU A 23 11.58 -45.50 10.01
N GLU A 24 12.35 -45.61 11.09
CA GLU A 24 12.92 -44.45 11.78
C GLU A 24 13.96 -43.74 10.90
N VAL A 25 14.84 -44.51 10.24
CA VAL A 25 15.82 -44.00 9.29
C VAL A 25 15.12 -43.35 8.09
N ALA A 26 14.04 -43.95 7.59
CA ALA A 26 13.26 -43.39 6.48
C ALA A 26 12.59 -42.05 6.87
N CYS A 27 11.94 -41.98 8.04
CA CYS A 27 11.33 -40.74 8.54
C CYS A 27 12.36 -39.61 8.71
N LYS A 28 13.54 -39.91 9.29
CA LYS A 28 14.63 -38.94 9.42
C LYS A 28 15.10 -38.42 8.05
N LEU A 29 15.10 -39.27 7.03
CA LEU A 29 15.43 -38.84 5.67
C LEU A 29 14.35 -37.92 5.09
N PHE A 30 13.07 -38.21 5.31
CA PHE A 30 11.96 -37.38 4.81
C PHE A 30 12.03 -35.97 5.40
N ASP A 31 12.28 -35.87 6.72
CA ASP A 31 12.50 -34.60 7.40
C ASP A 31 13.68 -33.84 6.83
N HIS A 32 14.77 -34.54 6.49
CA HIS A 32 15.96 -33.92 5.91
C HIS A 32 15.73 -33.39 4.49
N ILE A 33 14.99 -34.14 3.68
CA ILE A 33 14.55 -33.73 2.33
C ILE A 33 13.70 -32.47 2.43
N ALA A 34 12.70 -32.46 3.32
CA ALA A 34 11.83 -31.31 3.56
C ALA A 34 12.61 -30.08 4.04
N LYS A 35 13.54 -30.24 5.00
CA LYS A 35 14.41 -29.15 5.51
C LYS A 35 15.32 -28.54 4.45
N LYS A 36 15.71 -29.32 3.43
CA LYS A 36 16.48 -28.82 2.27
C LYS A 36 15.63 -28.08 1.25
N GLY A 37 14.32 -27.98 1.46
CA GLY A 37 13.39 -27.31 0.55
C GLY A 37 13.03 -28.15 -0.68
N HIS A 38 13.30 -29.45 -0.65
CA HIS A 38 12.79 -30.39 -1.64
C HIS A 38 11.40 -30.88 -1.25
N ILE A 39 10.54 -31.10 -2.24
CA ILE A 39 9.17 -31.58 -2.04
C ILE A 39 9.14 -33.07 -2.33
N LEU A 40 8.74 -33.90 -1.35
CA LEU A 40 8.51 -35.33 -1.56
C LEU A 40 7.13 -35.48 -2.24
N LEU A 41 7.13 -35.99 -3.45
CA LEU A 41 5.93 -36.20 -4.27
C LEU A 41 5.32 -37.57 -4.04
N LYS A 42 6.16 -38.58 -3.80
CA LYS A 42 5.73 -39.96 -3.57
C LYS A 42 6.69 -40.66 -2.62
N ALA A 43 6.14 -41.47 -1.72
CA ALA A 43 6.91 -42.40 -0.91
C ALA A 43 6.16 -43.73 -0.78
N SER A 44 6.87 -44.84 -0.98
CA SER A 44 6.34 -46.19 -0.81
C SER A 44 7.36 -47.09 -0.13
N VAL A 45 6.89 -48.02 0.70
CA VAL A 45 7.71 -49.02 1.38
C VAL A 45 7.41 -50.41 0.84
N VAL A 46 8.46 -51.21 0.67
CA VAL A 46 8.39 -52.63 0.35
C VAL A 46 8.99 -53.41 1.52
N ASP A 47 8.21 -54.31 2.09
CA ASP A 47 8.64 -55.22 3.15
C ASP A 47 8.16 -56.65 2.87
N GLY A 48 9.09 -57.50 2.46
CA GLY A 48 8.77 -58.80 1.86
C GLY A 48 7.93 -58.63 0.60
N ASP A 49 6.80 -59.35 0.52
CA ASP A 49 5.88 -59.31 -0.62
C ASP A 49 4.83 -58.18 -0.53
N ARG A 50 4.94 -57.32 0.49
CA ARG A 50 3.98 -56.22 0.70
C ARG A 50 4.57 -54.90 0.26
N SER A 51 3.79 -54.17 -0.53
CA SER A 51 4.06 -52.77 -0.86
C SER A 51 2.95 -51.91 -0.29
N SER A 52 3.33 -50.82 0.37
CA SER A 52 2.41 -49.83 0.93
C SER A 52 2.88 -48.43 0.57
N ASP A 53 1.96 -47.59 0.12
CA ASP A 53 2.21 -46.16 -0.02
C ASP A 53 2.23 -45.49 1.36
N ILE A 54 3.15 -44.55 1.54
CA ILE A 54 3.28 -43.77 2.77
C ILE A 54 2.44 -42.49 2.60
N PRO A 55 1.46 -42.21 3.48
CA PRO A 55 0.65 -41.01 3.40
C PRO A 55 1.54 -39.79 3.65
N LEU A 56 1.74 -38.97 2.63
CA LEU A 56 2.63 -37.80 2.71
C LEU A 56 1.96 -36.61 3.41
N GLU A 57 0.63 -36.58 3.43
CA GLU A 57 -0.18 -35.54 4.04
C GLU A 57 0.07 -35.44 5.56
N SER A 58 0.44 -36.54 6.21
CA SER A 58 0.81 -36.54 7.63
C SER A 58 2.21 -36.00 7.91
N PHE A 59 3.10 -35.96 6.92
CA PHE A 59 4.48 -35.48 7.08
C PHE A 59 4.63 -33.98 6.78
N TYR A 60 3.82 -33.44 5.86
CA TYR A 60 3.91 -32.04 5.45
C TYR A 60 3.03 -31.08 6.25
N GLY A 61 2.23 -31.58 7.21
CA GLY A 61 1.10 -30.80 7.74
C GLY A 61 0.20 -30.34 6.59
N PRO A 62 -0.68 -29.34 6.77
CA PRO A 62 -1.44 -28.76 5.67
C PRO A 62 -0.51 -28.02 4.68
N ALA A 63 0.16 -28.77 3.80
CA ALA A 63 0.91 -28.50 2.55
C ALA A 63 1.63 -27.15 2.31
N SER A 64 1.64 -26.22 3.26
CA SER A 64 1.94 -24.81 3.07
C SER A 64 3.04 -24.31 4.00
N TRP A 65 3.39 -25.07 5.04
CA TRP A 65 4.27 -24.60 6.09
C TRP A 65 5.70 -24.23 5.61
N PRO A 66 6.37 -25.04 4.77
CA PRO A 66 7.71 -24.68 4.29
C PRO A 66 7.70 -23.45 3.38
N VAL A 67 6.65 -23.25 2.59
CA VAL A 67 6.48 -22.07 1.72
C VAL A 67 6.19 -20.83 2.57
N ILE A 68 5.39 -20.97 3.62
CA ILE A 68 5.09 -19.92 4.59
C ILE A 68 6.36 -19.52 5.36
N GLU A 69 7.16 -20.47 5.85
CA GLU A 69 8.42 -20.19 6.54
C GLU A 69 9.48 -19.54 5.63
N ALA A 70 9.48 -19.90 4.34
CA ALA A 70 10.35 -19.25 3.35
C ALA A 70 9.93 -17.81 3.10
N LEU A 71 8.62 -17.56 2.94
CA LEU A 71 8.05 -16.23 2.83
C LEU A 71 8.32 -15.39 4.08
N GLU A 72 8.12 -15.95 5.28
CA GLU A 72 8.38 -15.25 6.53
C GLU A 72 9.84 -14.82 6.65
N ARG A 73 10.79 -15.69 6.28
CA ARG A 73 12.22 -15.35 6.25
C ARG A 73 12.53 -14.26 5.24
N GLU A 74 11.95 -14.32 4.05
CA GLU A 74 12.15 -13.31 3.01
C GLU A 74 11.61 -11.95 3.46
N TRP A 75 10.39 -11.91 3.98
CA TRP A 75 9.76 -10.69 4.49
C TRP A 75 10.52 -10.11 5.69
N SER A 76 10.95 -10.95 6.63
CA SER A 76 11.78 -10.51 7.76
C SER A 76 13.12 -9.91 7.29
N ASN A 77 13.74 -10.46 6.25
CA ASN A 77 14.97 -9.89 5.67
C ASN A 77 14.73 -8.53 4.97
N ILE A 78 13.59 -8.38 4.28
CA ILE A 78 13.21 -7.10 3.66
C ILE A 78 12.92 -6.04 4.74
N LEU A 79 12.17 -6.42 5.78
CA LEU A 79 11.70 -5.51 6.83
C LEU A 79 12.76 -5.19 7.89
N SER A 80 13.77 -6.06 8.07
CA SER A 80 14.89 -5.81 8.98
C SER A 80 15.89 -4.76 8.47
N LYS A 81 15.84 -4.42 7.17
CA LYS A 81 16.63 -3.34 6.61
C LYS A 81 15.97 -2.00 6.95
N PRO A 82 16.63 -1.12 7.72
CA PRO A 82 16.06 0.18 8.01
C PRO A 82 15.87 0.96 6.72
N ILE A 83 14.61 1.24 6.37
CA ILE A 83 14.30 2.12 5.26
C ILE A 83 14.80 3.51 5.64
N ASN A 84 15.69 4.07 4.84
CA ASN A 84 16.12 5.45 5.01
C ASN A 84 14.96 6.39 4.61
N ILE A 85 14.05 6.61 5.54
CA ILE A 85 12.86 7.46 5.37
C ILE A 85 13.27 8.85 4.87
N ARG A 86 14.42 9.38 5.32
CA ARG A 86 14.94 10.67 4.85
C ARG A 86 15.20 10.67 3.35
N SER A 87 15.76 9.59 2.79
CA SER A 87 16.02 9.49 1.34
C SER A 87 14.74 9.39 0.52
N VAL A 88 13.74 8.65 1.01
CA VAL A 88 12.43 8.50 0.34
C VAL A 88 11.66 9.82 0.38
N CYS A 89 11.64 10.47 1.56
CA CYS A 89 11.04 11.79 1.74
C CYS A 89 11.76 12.85 0.91
N ALA A 90 13.09 12.89 0.89
CA ALA A 90 13.85 13.86 0.09
C ALA A 90 13.54 13.75 -1.41
N ARG A 91 13.32 12.52 -1.92
CA ARG A 91 12.93 12.31 -3.32
C ARG A 91 11.50 12.76 -3.62
N LYS A 92 10.58 12.66 -2.65
CA LYS A 92 9.15 12.99 -2.83
C LYS A 92 8.77 14.40 -2.37
N LEU A 93 9.60 15.04 -1.57
CA LEU A 93 9.34 16.36 -1.01
C LEU A 93 9.14 17.43 -2.08
N PRO A 94 9.94 17.51 -3.18
CA PRO A 94 9.71 18.48 -4.24
C PRO A 94 8.34 18.32 -4.91
N ASP A 95 7.93 17.08 -5.21
CA ASP A 95 6.61 16.78 -5.79
C ASP A 95 5.48 17.21 -4.84
N MET A 96 5.64 16.95 -3.53
CA MET A 96 4.64 17.32 -2.51
C MET A 96 4.54 18.83 -2.34
N ILE A 97 5.66 19.55 -2.36
CA ILE A 97 5.69 21.01 -2.33
C ILE A 97 4.98 21.57 -3.55
N SER A 98 5.32 21.08 -4.74
CA SER A 98 4.73 21.53 -6.01
C SER A 98 3.20 21.36 -6.02
N ARG A 99 2.70 20.16 -5.67
CA ARG A 99 1.25 19.89 -5.58
C ARG A 99 0.54 20.80 -4.56
N ARG A 100 1.21 21.12 -3.46
CA ARG A 100 0.64 22.00 -2.43
C ARG A 100 0.56 23.44 -2.92
N VAL A 101 1.58 23.92 -3.64
CA VAL A 101 1.56 25.24 -4.30
C VAL A 101 0.43 25.32 -5.32
N GLU A 102 0.33 24.32 -6.21
CA GLU A 102 -0.74 24.24 -7.22
C GLU A 102 -2.14 24.30 -6.59
N ARG A 103 -2.35 23.58 -5.47
CA ARG A 103 -3.61 23.61 -4.75
C ARG A 103 -3.94 25.01 -4.22
N HIS A 104 -2.99 25.69 -3.60
CA HIS A 104 -3.21 27.06 -3.10
C HIS A 104 -3.50 28.02 -4.26
N GLN A 105 -2.77 27.92 -5.37
CA GLN A 105 -3.00 28.74 -6.56
C GLN A 105 -4.41 28.52 -7.13
N ALA A 106 -4.85 27.27 -7.25
CA ALA A 106 -6.21 26.95 -7.70
C ALA A 106 -7.28 27.51 -6.77
N CYS A 107 -7.08 27.42 -5.44
CA CYS A 107 -7.99 27.98 -4.45
C CYS A 107 -8.07 29.51 -4.53
N ILE A 108 -6.92 30.18 -4.64
CA ILE A 108 -6.81 31.63 -4.83
C ILE A 108 -7.58 32.05 -6.08
N PHE A 109 -7.36 31.39 -7.21
CA PHE A 109 -8.05 31.67 -8.47
C PHE A 109 -9.57 31.53 -8.36
N GLN A 110 -10.05 30.48 -7.70
CA GLN A 110 -11.49 30.28 -7.46
C GLN A 110 -12.08 31.38 -6.57
N LEU A 111 -11.37 31.78 -5.51
CA LEU A 111 -11.80 32.85 -4.61
C LEU A 111 -11.83 34.21 -5.33
N GLU A 112 -10.84 34.50 -6.18
CA GLU A 112 -10.82 35.71 -7.00
C GLU A 112 -12.03 35.78 -7.94
N GLN A 113 -12.35 34.68 -8.63
CA GLN A 113 -13.56 34.62 -9.46
C GLN A 113 -14.84 34.82 -8.64
N ALA A 114 -14.92 34.19 -7.45
CA ALA A 114 -16.08 34.33 -6.58
C ALA A 114 -16.26 35.78 -6.10
N VAL A 115 -15.17 36.49 -5.80
CA VAL A 115 -15.19 37.92 -5.47
C VAL A 115 -15.73 38.74 -6.63
N VAL A 116 -15.18 38.56 -7.85
CA VAL A 116 -15.64 39.28 -9.05
C VAL A 116 -17.13 39.07 -9.30
N LEU A 117 -17.61 37.83 -9.22
CA LEU A 117 -19.04 37.52 -9.42
C LEU A 117 -19.93 38.12 -8.32
N ALA A 118 -19.48 38.08 -7.06
CA ALA A 118 -20.21 38.67 -5.94
C ALA A 118 -20.31 40.20 -6.07
N GLU A 119 -19.23 40.87 -6.47
CA GLU A 119 -19.21 42.32 -6.74
C GLU A 119 -20.16 42.69 -7.89
N GLN A 120 -20.10 41.97 -9.01
CA GLN A 120 -21.01 42.19 -10.13
C GLN A 120 -22.47 42.00 -9.71
N ARG A 121 -22.77 40.98 -8.90
CA ARG A 121 -24.12 40.73 -8.39
C ARG A 121 -24.57 41.85 -7.46
N LEU A 122 -23.71 42.31 -6.56
CA LEU A 122 -23.98 43.42 -5.65
C LEU A 122 -24.28 44.70 -6.43
N GLN A 123 -23.48 45.04 -7.44
CA GLN A 123 -23.68 46.19 -8.31
C GLN A 123 -25.00 46.11 -9.09
N ARG A 124 -25.34 44.95 -9.65
CA ARG A 124 -26.62 44.76 -10.35
C ARG A 124 -27.80 44.96 -9.41
N VAL A 125 -27.80 44.29 -8.26
CA VAL A 125 -28.87 44.37 -7.27
C VAL A 125 -29.03 45.79 -6.71
N SER A 126 -27.92 46.49 -6.47
CA SER A 126 -27.97 47.86 -5.96
C SER A 126 -28.56 48.83 -6.99
N ALA A 127 -28.31 48.61 -8.28
CA ALA A 127 -28.81 49.43 -9.39
C ALA A 127 -30.27 49.13 -9.79
N THR A 128 -30.71 47.86 -9.76
CA THR A 128 -32.03 47.47 -10.28
C THR A 128 -33.16 47.59 -9.27
N ILE A 129 -32.89 47.44 -7.98
CA ILE A 129 -33.93 47.34 -6.95
C ILE A 129 -33.91 48.61 -6.12
N LEU A 130 -34.64 49.65 -6.53
CA LEU A 130 -34.68 50.93 -5.81
C LEU A 130 -35.79 51.03 -4.75
N ARG A 131 -36.79 50.12 -4.74
CA ARG A 131 -38.01 50.28 -3.91
C ARG A 131 -38.51 49.03 -3.18
N GLU A 132 -37.78 47.93 -3.15
CA GLU A 132 -38.25 46.72 -2.46
C GLU A 132 -37.91 46.71 -0.96
N PRO A 133 -38.87 46.33 -0.08
CA PRO A 133 -38.66 46.26 1.37
C PRO A 133 -37.62 45.21 1.79
N HIS A 134 -37.27 44.27 0.90
CA HIS A 134 -36.28 43.22 1.15
C HIS A 134 -34.86 43.56 0.66
N ARG A 135 -34.69 44.69 -0.05
CA ARG A 135 -33.43 45.11 -0.66
C ARG A 135 -32.28 45.18 0.34
N GLY A 136 -32.50 45.83 1.50
CA GLY A 136 -31.47 46.00 2.51
C GLY A 136 -30.95 44.68 3.07
N ARG A 137 -31.84 43.71 3.30
CA ARG A 137 -31.45 42.36 3.74
C ARG A 137 -30.63 41.63 2.68
N MET A 138 -31.03 41.72 1.41
CA MET A 138 -30.32 41.06 0.32
C MET A 138 -28.94 41.68 0.07
N LEU A 139 -28.82 43.02 0.09
CA LEU A 139 -27.54 43.71 -0.03
C LEU A 139 -26.60 43.33 1.13
N HIS A 140 -27.09 43.34 2.36
CA HIS A 140 -26.30 42.94 3.52
C HIS A 140 -25.82 41.48 3.45
N GLN A 141 -26.66 40.58 2.94
CA GLN A 141 -26.26 39.19 2.70
C GLN A 141 -25.17 39.06 1.63
N LEU A 142 -25.28 39.82 0.53
CA LEU A 142 -24.29 39.82 -0.54
C LEU A 142 -22.95 40.43 -0.08
N GLU A 143 -22.99 41.52 0.67
CA GLU A 143 -21.82 42.11 1.32
C GLU A 143 -21.16 41.12 2.29
N GLY A 144 -21.96 40.40 3.09
CA GLY A 144 -21.46 39.36 3.99
C GLY A 144 -20.83 38.17 3.26
N VAL A 145 -21.30 37.82 2.06
CA VAL A 145 -20.66 36.80 1.21
C VAL A 145 -19.36 37.33 0.62
N LEU A 146 -19.37 38.56 0.09
CA LEU A 146 -18.20 39.21 -0.49
C LEU A 146 -17.05 39.32 0.53
N ASN A 147 -17.35 39.84 1.73
CA ASN A 147 -16.37 39.99 2.81
C ASN A 147 -15.76 38.65 3.21
N ARG A 148 -16.56 37.56 3.23
CA ARG A 148 -16.04 36.21 3.52
C ARG A 148 -15.09 35.72 2.43
N HIS A 149 -15.43 35.91 1.16
CA HIS A 149 -14.53 35.52 0.06
C HIS A 149 -13.23 36.34 0.05
N GLN A 150 -13.30 37.65 0.30
CA GLN A 150 -12.12 38.50 0.43
C GLN A 150 -11.24 38.09 1.61
N GLN A 151 -11.82 37.82 2.77
CA GLN A 151 -11.07 37.36 3.95
C GLN A 151 -10.38 36.01 3.71
N ASN A 152 -11.09 35.07 3.08
CA ASN A 152 -10.52 33.77 2.70
C ASN A 152 -9.37 33.94 1.70
N LEU A 153 -9.50 34.84 0.73
CA LEU A 153 -8.45 35.14 -0.25
C LEU A 153 -7.18 35.67 0.42
N VAL A 154 -7.32 36.62 1.35
CA VAL A 154 -6.18 37.14 2.13
C VAL A 154 -5.51 36.04 2.93
N THR A 155 -6.30 35.17 3.56
CA THR A 155 -5.81 34.06 4.38
C THR A 155 -5.06 33.03 3.54
N GLU A 156 -5.59 32.64 2.39
CA GLU A 156 -4.96 31.68 1.47
C GLU A 156 -3.65 32.22 0.87
N ARG A 157 -3.62 33.50 0.49
CA ARG A 157 -2.39 34.16 0.01
C ARG A 157 -1.31 34.22 1.10
N ALA A 158 -1.70 34.56 2.33
CA ALA A 158 -0.77 34.57 3.47
C ALA A 158 -0.25 33.16 3.79
N SER A 159 -1.11 32.14 3.71
CA SER A 159 -0.73 30.74 3.88
C SER A 159 0.26 30.28 2.81
N LEU A 160 0.03 30.64 1.54
CA LEU A 160 0.94 30.30 0.45
C LEU A 160 2.30 30.97 0.63
N SER A 161 2.33 32.27 0.95
CA SER A 161 3.58 33.01 1.22
C SER A 161 4.38 32.32 2.33
N LYS A 162 3.75 32.08 3.49
CA LYS A 162 4.39 31.42 4.61
C LYS A 162 4.90 30.02 4.26
N PHE A 163 4.16 29.27 3.45
CA PHE A 163 4.59 27.94 3.00
C PHE A 163 5.82 28.02 2.09
N LEU A 164 5.87 28.98 1.18
CA LEU A 164 7.03 29.19 0.30
C LEU A 164 8.27 29.63 1.09
N ASP A 165 8.12 30.53 2.06
CA ASP A 165 9.22 30.96 2.94
C ASP A 165 9.83 29.78 3.73
N GLN A 166 8.98 28.84 4.15
CA GLN A 166 9.40 27.61 4.84
C GLN A 166 10.04 26.58 3.91
N ALA A 167 9.75 26.61 2.61
CA ALA A 167 10.29 25.67 1.64
C ALA A 167 11.67 26.09 1.11
N THR A 168 12.08 27.34 1.31
CA THR A 168 13.38 27.89 0.91
C THR A 168 14.51 27.72 1.94
N HIS A 169 14.21 27.21 3.14
CA HIS A 169 15.15 26.96 4.24
C HIS A 169 15.32 25.47 4.50
#